data_AF-A0A530A1M2-F1
#
_entry.id   AF-A0A530A1M2-F1
#
_cell.length_a   1.000
_cell.length_b   1.000
_cell.length_c   1.000
_cell.angle_alpha   90.00
_cell.angle_beta   90.00
_cell.angle_gamma   90.00
#
_symmetry.space_group_name_H-M   'P 1'
#
loop_
_entity.id
_entity.type
_entity.pdbx_description
1 polymer ?
#
loop_
_entity_poly.entity_id
_entity_poly.type
_entity_poly.pdbx_seq_one_letter_code
_entity_poly.pdbx_strand_id
1 'polypeptide(L)' 'MTFSIVARCKRTGMFGVAVSSSSPAVAARCAYAQAGVGAVASQNVT' A
#
# COMPACT_ATOMS: atom_id res chain seq x y z
N MET A 1 11.64 -9.59 -5.01
CA MET A 1 10.25 -9.85 -5.44
C MET A 1 9.32 -9.10 -4.50
N THR A 2 8.33 -8.37 -5.03
CA THR A 2 7.44 -7.51 -4.22
C THR A 2 6.00 -7.74 -4.60
N PHE A 3 5.15 -7.96 -3.61
CA PHE A 3 3.70 -8.03 -3.75
C PHE A 3 3.07 -6.93 -2.90
N SER A 4 2.01 -6.30 -3.39
CA SER A 4 1.23 -5.34 -2.61
C SER A 4 -0.25 -5.45 -2.93
N ILE A 5 -1.09 -5.16 -1.94
CA ILE A 5 -2.54 -5.07 -2.09
C ILE A 5 -3.04 -3.76 -1.48
N VAL A 6 -3.97 -3.13 -2.19
CA VAL A 6 -4.78 -2.01 -1.68
C VAL A 6 -6.19 -2.53 -1.43
N ALA A 7 -6.76 -2.20 -0.27
CA ALA A 7 -8.13 -2.58 0.07
C ALA A 7 -8.89 -1.43 0.72
N ARG A 8 -10.23 -1.48 0.59
CA ARG A 8 -11.17 -0.58 1.28
C ARG A 8 -12.08 -1.38 2.19
N CYS A 9 -12.18 -0.99 3.45
CA CYS A 9 -13.17 -1.53 4.36
C CYS A 9 -14.55 -0.95 4.01
N LYS A 10 -15.49 -1.79 3.57
CA LYS A 10 -16.85 -1.32 3.18
C LYS A 10 -17.63 -0.70 4.35
N ARG A 11 -17.40 -1.14 5.59
CA ARG A 11 -18.13 -0.68 6.78
C ARG A 11 -17.68 0.70 7.25
N THR A 12 -16.38 0.97 7.24
CA THR A 12 -15.81 2.23 7.77
C THR A 12 -15.35 3.20 6.69
N GLY A 13 -15.26 2.73 5.44
CA GLY A 13 -14.69 3.49 4.34
C GLY A 13 -13.15 3.61 4.37
N MET A 14 -12.47 3.08 5.40
CA MET A 14 -11.01 3.17 5.52
C MET A 14 -10.29 2.44 4.39
N PHE A 15 -9.20 3.04 3.92
CA PHE A 15 -8.27 2.42 2.98
C PHE A 15 -7.03 1.92 3.72
N GLY A 16 -6.44 0.83 3.21
CA GLY A 16 -5.18 0.29 3.72
C GLY A 16 -4.34 -0.32 2.61
N VAL A 17 -3.03 -0.42 2.87
CA VAL A 17 -2.05 -1.04 1.99
C VAL A 17 -1.29 -2.11 2.78
N ALA A 18 -1.09 -3.28 2.18
CA ALA A 18 -0.17 -4.29 2.70
C ALA A 18 0.89 -4.61 1.64
N VAL A 19 2.14 -4.81 2.09
CA VAL A 19 3.29 -5.06 1.22
C VAL A 19 4.09 -6.23 1.77
N SER A 20 4.49 -7.15 0.90
CA SER A 20 5.48 -8.19 1.17
C SER A 20 6.63 -8.02 0.20
N SER A 21 7.85 -7.92 0.71
CA SER A 21 9.06 -7.79 -0.10
C SER A 21 10.26 -8.41 0.59
N SER A 22 11.21 -8.88 -0.21
CA SER A 22 12.53 -9.31 0.27
C SER A 22 13.47 -8.13 0.56
N SER A 23 13.10 -6.91 0.15
CA SER A 23 13.93 -5.70 0.32
C SER A 23 13.44 -4.86 1.52
N PRO A 24 14.36 -4.29 2.32
CA PRO A 24 13.99 -3.47 3.47
C PRO A 24 13.36 -2.14 3.03
N ALA A 25 12.52 -1.59 3.92
CA ALA A 25 11.91 -0.26 3.78
C ALA A 25 11.00 -0.04 2.55
N VAL A 26 10.60 -1.09 1.82
CA VAL A 26 9.70 -0.96 0.66
C VAL A 26 8.35 -0.33 1.04
N ALA A 27 7.80 -0.65 2.22
CA ALA A 27 6.56 -0.05 2.69
C ALA A 27 6.65 1.49 2.76
N ALA A 28 7.73 2.04 3.31
CA ALA A 28 7.92 3.48 3.44
C ALA A 28 8.07 4.21 2.09
N ARG A 29 8.56 3.51 1.06
CA ARG A 29 8.80 4.08 -0.27
C ARG A 29 7.61 3.95 -1.22
N CYS A 30 6.80 2.92 -1.02
CA CYS A 30 5.80 2.50 -1.99
C CYS A 30 4.37 2.64 -1.49
N ALA A 31 4.12 2.63 -0.17
CA ALA A 31 2.76 2.67 0.37
C ALA A 31 2.35 4.10 0.74
N TYR A 32 1.27 4.57 0.11
CA TYR A 32 0.69 5.88 0.33
C TYR A 32 -0.78 5.72 0.73
N ALA A 33 -1.20 6.45 1.76
CA ALA A 33 -2.60 6.50 2.17
C ALA A 33 -2.94 7.91 2.67
N GLN A 34 -4.08 8.42 2.23
CA GLN A 34 -4.60 9.71 2.67
C GLN A 34 -6.08 9.59 3.02
N ALA A 35 -6.41 10.03 4.24
CA ALA A 35 -7.79 10.00 4.75
C ALA A 35 -8.73 10.77 3.83
N GLY A 36 -9.89 10.18 3.54
CA GLY A 36 -10.91 10.77 2.65
C GLY A 36 -10.57 10.76 1.16
N VAL A 37 -9.35 10.38 0.76
CA VAL A 37 -8.91 10.36 -0.64
C VAL A 37 -8.74 8.94 -1.16
N GLY A 38 -7.88 8.14 -0.52
CA GLY A 38 -7.59 6.78 -0.98
C GLY A 38 -6.25 6.24 -0.51
N ALA A 39 -5.86 5.09 -1.04
CA ALA A 39 -4.54 4.51 -0.85
C ALA A 39 -3.99 3.98 -2.17
N VAL A 40 -2.68 4.04 -2.34
CA VAL A 40 -1.95 3.66 -3.55
C VAL A 40 -0.66 2.95 -3.15
N ALA A 41 -0.29 1.93 -3.91
CA ALA A 41 1.02 1.33 -3.87
C ALA A 41 1.76 1.64 -5.17
N SER A 42 2.80 2.49 -5.15
CA SER A 42 3.65 2.71 -6.32
C SER A 42 4.78 1.69 -6.31
N GLN A 43 4.80 0.75 -7.25
CA GLN A 43 5.87 -0.24 -7.32
C GLN A 43 6.97 0.20 -8.29
N ASN A 44 8.21 0.04 -7.85
CA ASN A 44 9.41 0.19 -8.67
C ASN A 44 9.94 -1.20 -9.06
N VAL A 45 10.36 -1.37 -10.31
CA VAL A 45 11.16 -2.52 -10.74
C VAL A 45 12.61 -2.26 -10.31
N THR A 46 13.24 -3.23 -9.66
CA THR A 46 14.70 -3.32 -9.54
C THR A 46 15.09 -4.73 -9.90
#